data_AF-A0AAE1LDZ3-F1
#
_entry.id   AF-A0AAE1LDZ3-F1
#
_cell.length_a   1.000
_cell.length_b   1.000
_cell.length_c   1.000
_cell.angle_alpha   90.00
_cell.angle_beta   90.00
_cell.angle_gamma   90.00
#
_symmetry.space_group_name_H-M   'P 1'
#
loop_
_entity.id
_entity.type
_entity.pdbx_description
1 polymer ?
#
loop_
_entity_poly.entity_id
_entity_poly.type
_entity_poly.pdbx_seq_one_letter_code
_entity_poly.pdbx_strand_id
1 'polypeptide(L)'
;MKTDEFVETLISQLKDLLPHHHISKAPSKYLSYVKENLKEGEVIVVSDFSENYSFIVQDSVQGFYWTNDQATVHPFVCYHKVNGKLETLSFIIVSDYMKHNISAVYAFQTKLVTFLREKVPNISKLIFFSDSAAHQYKNCFNMINLTYHKEDFQLDVEWHFFATSHGKGPSDGLGGQFKRNATRESIQGTIIRTPQELYQ
;
A
#
# COMPACT_ATOMS: atom_id res chain seq x y z
N MET A 1 22.12 -36.67 -5.83
CA MET A 1 22.65 -35.73 -6.83
C MET A 1 24.17 -35.79 -6.76
N LYS A 2 24.84 -36.02 -7.88
CA LYS A 2 26.31 -35.98 -7.93
C LYS A 2 26.78 -34.52 -7.85
N THR A 3 28.01 -34.28 -7.40
CA THR A 3 28.57 -32.92 -7.25
C THR A 3 28.50 -32.11 -8.55
N ASP A 4 28.81 -32.73 -9.68
CA ASP A 4 28.81 -32.05 -10.98
C ASP A 4 27.40 -31.64 -11.43
N GLU A 5 26.43 -32.55 -11.23
CA GLU A 5 25.01 -32.31 -11.49
C GLU A 5 24.46 -31.16 -10.64
N PHE A 6 24.92 -31.03 -9.39
CA PHE A 6 24.58 -29.90 -8.53
C PHE A 6 25.18 -28.59 -9.05
N VAL A 7 26.46 -28.59 -9.42
CA VAL A 7 27.16 -27.38 -9.90
C VAL A 7 26.52 -26.87 -11.18
N GLU A 8 26.20 -27.74 -12.14
CA GLU A 8 25.52 -27.36 -13.37
C GLU A 8 24.13 -26.77 -13.11
N THR A 9 23.35 -27.41 -12.22
CA THR A 9 22.03 -26.92 -11.83
C THR A 9 22.12 -25.55 -11.17
N LEU A 10 23.07 -25.35 -10.26
CA LEU A 10 23.30 -24.08 -9.59
C LEU A 10 23.67 -22.96 -10.58
N ILE A 11 24.60 -23.23 -11.51
CA ILE A 11 25.01 -22.25 -12.52
C ILE A 11 23.82 -21.87 -13.41
N SER A 12 22.98 -22.84 -13.79
CA SER A 12 21.77 -22.58 -14.57
C SER A 12 20.80 -21.67 -13.80
N GLN A 13 20.49 -22.01 -12.54
CA GLN A 13 19.58 -21.22 -11.70
C GLN A 13 20.11 -19.81 -11.40
N LEU A 14 21.43 -19.63 -11.29
CA LEU A 14 22.04 -18.31 -11.10
C LEU A 14 21.80 -17.39 -12.30
N LYS A 15 21.82 -17.93 -13.53
CA LYS A 15 21.52 -17.15 -14.74
C LYS A 15 20.09 -16.61 -14.75
N ASP A 16 19.15 -17.38 -14.22
CA ASP A 16 17.75 -16.95 -14.06
C ASP A 16 17.54 -16.01 -12.87
N LEU A 17 18.32 -16.20 -11.80
CA LEU A 17 18.22 -15.39 -10.59
C LEU A 17 18.69 -13.95 -10.80
N LEU A 18 19.75 -13.73 -11.59
CA LEU A 18 20.30 -12.40 -11.85
C LEU A 18 19.28 -11.39 -12.42
N PRO A 19 18.57 -11.67 -13.53
CA PRO A 19 17.55 -10.76 -14.06
C PRO A 19 16.38 -10.60 -13.09
N HIS A 20 15.94 -11.67 -12.44
CA HIS A 20 14.88 -11.61 -11.43
C HIS A 20 15.27 -10.70 -10.25
N HIS A 21 16.52 -10.81 -9.76
CA HIS A 21 17.05 -9.95 -8.71
C HIS A 21 17.13 -8.48 -9.14
N HIS A 22 17.56 -8.23 -10.39
CA HIS A 22 17.58 -6.88 -10.92
C HIS A 22 16.17 -6.28 -10.97
N ILE A 23 15.20 -7.02 -11.53
CA ILE A 23 13.80 -6.59 -11.64
C ILE A 23 13.18 -6.36 -10.25
N SER A 24 13.48 -7.20 -9.27
CA SER A 24 12.94 -7.02 -7.91
C SER A 24 13.52 -5.81 -7.20
N LYS A 25 14.80 -5.47 -7.43
CA LYS A 25 15.46 -4.35 -6.75
C LYS A 25 15.32 -3.01 -7.46
N ALA A 26 15.15 -2.99 -8.77
CA ALA A 26 15.13 -1.75 -9.55
C ALA A 26 14.02 -0.76 -9.08
N PRO A 27 12.76 -1.19 -8.86
CA PRO A 27 11.72 -0.28 -8.36
C PRO A 27 12.02 0.30 -6.98
N SER A 28 12.55 -0.51 -6.05
CA SER A 28 12.94 -0.02 -4.72
C SER A 28 14.09 0.99 -4.79
N LYS A 29 15.09 0.76 -5.66
CA LYS A 29 16.17 1.73 -5.90
C LYS A 29 15.63 3.02 -6.49
N TYR A 30 14.69 2.92 -7.43
CA TYR A 30 14.05 4.08 -8.02
C TYR A 30 13.23 4.87 -7.01
N LEU A 31 12.48 4.21 -6.11
CA LEU A 31 11.79 4.89 -5.01
C LEU A 31 12.77 5.69 -4.13
N SER A 32 13.93 5.12 -3.78
CA SER A 32 14.96 5.85 -3.03
C SER A 32 15.47 7.08 -3.80
N TYR A 33 15.73 6.92 -5.11
CA TYR A 33 16.13 8.02 -5.97
C TYR A 33 15.07 9.14 -6.02
N VAL A 34 13.79 8.80 -6.16
CA VAL A 34 12.70 9.79 -6.19
C VAL A 34 12.58 10.48 -4.83
N LYS A 35 12.75 9.78 -3.70
CA LYS A 35 12.76 10.39 -2.36
C LYS A 35 13.86 11.45 -2.20
N GLU A 36 15.05 11.18 -2.69
CA GLU A 36 16.18 12.11 -2.63
C GLU A 36 15.93 13.35 -3.52
N ASN A 37 15.39 13.13 -4.72
CA ASN A 37 15.21 14.15 -5.75
C ASN A 37 13.82 14.79 -5.78
N LEU A 38 12.95 14.47 -4.82
CA LEU A 38 11.58 14.99 -4.73
C LEU A 38 11.59 16.52 -4.69
N LYS A 39 10.72 17.19 -5.44
CA LYS A 39 10.59 18.65 -5.41
C LYS A 39 9.51 19.09 -4.42
N GLU A 40 9.54 20.35 -4.03
CA GLU A 40 8.42 20.92 -3.27
C GLU A 40 7.14 20.93 -4.14
N GLY A 41 6.01 20.60 -3.52
CA GLY A 41 4.74 20.39 -4.21
C GLY A 41 4.56 18.99 -4.83
N GLU A 42 5.61 18.18 -4.92
CA GLU A 42 5.50 16.77 -5.32
C GLU A 42 5.31 15.88 -4.09
N VAL A 43 4.41 14.90 -4.19
CA VAL A 43 4.14 13.94 -3.11
C VAL A 43 4.29 12.52 -3.64
N ILE A 44 5.16 11.74 -3.01
CA ILE A 44 5.26 10.30 -3.26
C ILE A 44 4.20 9.61 -2.42
N VAL A 45 3.45 8.69 -3.01
CA VAL A 45 2.45 7.90 -2.30
C VAL A 45 2.79 6.43 -2.47
N VAL A 46 3.14 5.75 -1.38
CA VAL A 46 3.30 4.29 -1.36
C VAL A 46 2.05 3.67 -0.78
N SER A 47 1.42 2.76 -1.52
CA SER A 47 0.15 2.16 -1.14
C SER A 47 0.08 0.68 -1.45
N ASP A 48 -0.55 -0.09 -0.56
CA ASP A 48 -0.88 -1.48 -0.79
C ASP A 48 -2.16 -1.86 -0.02
N PHE A 49 -2.85 -2.92 -0.43
CA PHE A 49 -3.89 -3.50 0.41
C PHE A 49 -3.23 -4.29 1.54
N SER A 50 -3.55 -3.95 2.78
CA SER A 50 -3.22 -4.85 3.88
C SER A 50 -4.17 -6.03 3.85
N GLU A 51 -3.72 -7.19 4.33
CA GLU A 51 -4.63 -8.26 4.69
C GLU A 51 -5.75 -7.70 5.57
N ASN A 52 -6.99 -8.11 5.31
CA ASN A 52 -8.16 -7.62 6.01
C ASN A 52 -8.01 -7.82 7.52
N TYR A 53 -8.56 -6.89 8.29
CA TYR A 53 -8.60 -6.99 9.74
C TYR A 53 -9.80 -7.83 10.15
N SER A 54 -9.56 -9.01 10.72
CA SER A 54 -10.61 -9.79 11.40
C SER A 54 -10.86 -9.21 12.79
N PHE A 55 -12.12 -8.93 13.09
CA PHE A 55 -12.50 -8.45 14.41
C PHE A 55 -12.27 -9.54 15.45
N ILE A 56 -11.67 -9.14 16.57
CA ILE A 56 -11.46 -9.98 17.75
C ILE A 56 -12.21 -9.28 18.87
N VAL A 57 -12.78 -10.03 19.80
CA VAL A 57 -13.44 -9.50 21.00
C VAL A 57 -12.96 -10.32 22.19
N GLN A 58 -12.47 -9.65 23.23
CA GLN A 58 -12.08 -10.31 24.47
C GLN A 58 -13.30 -11.01 25.11
N ASP A 59 -13.10 -12.23 25.61
CA ASP A 59 -14.13 -13.06 26.26
C ASP A 59 -15.39 -13.31 25.39
N SER A 60 -15.22 -13.33 24.06
CA SER A 60 -16.31 -13.61 23.13
C SER A 60 -16.85 -15.04 23.30
N VAL A 61 -18.16 -15.20 23.12
CA VAL A 61 -18.78 -16.54 23.05
C VAL A 61 -18.16 -17.36 21.91
N GLN A 62 -18.08 -18.68 22.08
CA GLN A 62 -17.46 -19.58 21.09
C GLN A 62 -18.01 -19.42 19.67
N GLY A 63 -19.27 -19.01 19.52
CA GLY A 63 -19.89 -18.72 18.22
C GLY A 63 -19.22 -17.59 17.44
N PHE A 64 -18.63 -16.61 18.13
CA PHE A 64 -17.94 -15.48 17.49
C PHE A 64 -16.67 -15.90 16.76
N TYR A 65 -16.04 -17.00 17.18
CA TYR A 65 -14.90 -17.60 16.47
C TYR A 65 -15.23 -18.01 15.03
N TRP A 66 -16.50 -18.34 14.76
CA TRP A 66 -16.96 -18.72 13.42
C TRP A 66 -17.46 -17.52 12.61
N THR A 67 -17.55 -16.33 13.21
CA THR A 67 -17.90 -15.10 12.52
C THR A 67 -16.64 -14.57 11.83
N ASN A 68 -16.72 -14.37 10.50
CA ASN A 68 -15.60 -13.90 9.68
C ASN A 68 -15.80 -12.43 9.29
N ASP A 69 -16.35 -11.62 10.19
CA ASP A 69 -16.51 -10.20 9.93
C ASP A 69 -15.14 -9.54 9.90
N GLN A 70 -14.93 -8.76 8.85
CA GLN A 70 -13.64 -8.18 8.53
C GLN A 70 -13.80 -6.75 8.05
N ALA A 71 -12.73 -5.96 8.20
CA ALA A 71 -12.58 -4.67 7.55
C ALA A 71 -11.45 -4.72 6.53
N THR A 72 -11.66 -4.08 5.38
CA THR A 72 -10.57 -3.74 4.47
C THR A 72 -9.75 -2.61 5.07
N VAL A 73 -8.42 -2.80 5.10
CA VAL A 73 -7.45 -1.83 5.58
C VAL A 73 -6.50 -1.47 4.45
N HIS A 74 -6.47 -0.19 4.08
CA HIS A 74 -5.65 0.30 2.99
C HIS A 74 -4.73 1.43 3.47
N PRO A 75 -3.46 1.13 3.82
CA PRO A 75 -2.48 2.11 4.25
C PRO A 75 -1.82 2.84 3.07
N PHE A 76 -1.78 4.16 3.18
CA PHE A 76 -0.98 5.07 2.38
C PHE A 76 0.14 5.66 3.22
N VAL A 77 1.38 5.53 2.74
CA VAL A 77 2.54 6.23 3.28
C VAL A 77 2.97 7.28 2.27
N CYS A 78 2.82 8.54 2.64
CA CYS A 78 3.08 9.68 1.77
C CYS A 78 4.38 10.37 2.18
N TYR A 79 5.22 10.73 1.21
CA TYR A 79 6.43 11.50 1.44
C TYR A 79 6.34 12.83 0.70
N HIS A 80 6.66 13.93 1.37
CA HIS A 80 6.69 15.27 0.79
C HIS A 80 7.87 16.06 1.36
N LYS A 81 8.28 17.13 0.69
CA LYS A 81 9.30 18.04 1.21
C LYS A 81 8.69 19.28 1.87
N VAL A 82 9.23 19.65 3.03
CA VAL A 82 8.95 20.91 3.72
C VAL A 82 10.28 21.56 4.06
N ASN A 83 10.52 22.77 3.54
CA ASN A 83 11.77 23.52 3.73
C ASN A 83 13.01 22.66 3.38
N GLY A 84 12.95 21.93 2.27
CA GLY A 84 14.01 21.02 1.81
C GLY A 84 14.17 19.70 2.59
N LYS A 85 13.43 19.48 3.70
CA LYS A 85 13.47 18.22 4.47
C LYS A 85 12.36 17.28 4.04
N LEU A 86 12.67 15.99 3.91
CA LEU A 86 11.68 14.95 3.64
C LEU A 86 10.86 14.64 4.90
N GLU A 87 9.56 14.80 4.82
CA GLU A 87 8.59 14.45 5.85
C GLU A 87 7.69 13.30 5.40
N THR A 88 7.11 12.59 6.37
CA THR A 88 6.25 11.42 6.12
C THR A 88 4.88 11.64 6.74
N LEU A 89 3.84 11.41 5.95
CA LEU A 89 2.45 11.39 6.39
C LEU A 89 1.92 9.97 6.25
N SER A 90 1.22 9.50 7.27
CA SER A 90 0.54 8.20 7.27
C SER A 90 -0.96 8.43 7.17
N PHE A 91 -1.63 7.74 6.27
CA PHE A 91 -3.07 7.79 6.10
C PHE A 91 -3.60 6.37 5.91
N ILE A 92 -4.62 5.98 6.66
CA ILE A 92 -5.19 4.64 6.59
C ILE A 92 -6.67 4.77 6.28
N ILE A 93 -7.11 4.01 5.28
CA ILE A 93 -8.54 3.83 5.02
C ILE A 93 -9.00 2.53 5.66
N VAL A 94 -10.13 2.63 6.35
CA VAL A 94 -10.90 1.51 6.85
C VAL A 94 -12.21 1.46 6.08
N SER A 95 -12.58 0.29 5.55
CA SER A 95 -13.80 0.12 4.77
C SER A 95 -14.46 -1.23 5.03
N ASP A 96 -15.78 -1.24 4.99
CA ASP A 96 -16.64 -2.43 4.92
C ASP A 96 -16.68 -3.06 3.51
N TYR A 97 -16.15 -2.38 2.50
CA TYR A 97 -16.10 -2.88 1.14
C TYR A 97 -14.94 -3.88 0.95
N MET A 98 -15.26 -5.16 0.95
CA MET A 98 -14.30 -6.27 0.95
C MET A 98 -13.66 -6.60 -0.41
N LYS A 99 -14.07 -5.93 -1.50
CA LYS A 99 -13.51 -6.21 -2.83
C LYS A 99 -12.29 -5.32 -3.06
N HIS A 100 -11.12 -5.94 -3.15
CA HIS A 100 -9.88 -5.24 -3.50
C HIS A 100 -9.80 -5.09 -5.02
N ASN A 101 -10.47 -4.06 -5.57
CA ASN A 101 -10.55 -3.81 -7.00
C ASN A 101 -10.23 -2.34 -7.33
N ILE A 102 -10.18 -2.03 -8.64
CA ILE A 102 -9.89 -0.67 -9.13
C ILE A 102 -10.89 0.37 -8.60
N SER A 103 -12.17 0.04 -8.49
CA SER A 103 -13.19 0.97 -7.99
C SER A 103 -12.92 1.37 -6.54
N ALA A 104 -12.51 0.42 -5.69
CA ALA A 104 -12.08 0.71 -4.33
C ALA A 104 -10.84 1.61 -4.31
N VAL A 105 -9.81 1.28 -5.10
CA VAL A 105 -8.59 2.09 -5.21
C VAL A 105 -8.90 3.53 -5.63
N TYR A 106 -9.75 3.72 -6.63
CA TYR A 106 -10.17 5.06 -7.07
C TYR A 106 -10.92 5.81 -5.97
N ALA A 107 -11.90 5.17 -5.31
CA ALA A 107 -12.61 5.77 -4.18
C ALA A 107 -11.64 6.17 -3.04
N PHE A 108 -10.67 5.32 -2.75
CA PHE A 108 -9.63 5.56 -1.75
C PHE A 108 -8.73 6.75 -2.12
N GLN A 109 -8.37 6.87 -3.39
CA GLN A 109 -7.65 8.03 -3.91
C GLN A 109 -8.41 9.33 -3.70
N THR A 110 -9.74 9.37 -3.90
CA THR A 110 -10.50 10.61 -3.65
C THR A 110 -10.36 11.11 -2.21
N LYS A 111 -10.35 10.18 -1.24
CA LYS A 111 -10.17 10.49 0.19
C LYS A 111 -8.73 10.89 0.49
N LEU A 112 -7.76 10.21 -0.10
CA LEU A 112 -6.35 10.55 0.02
C LEU A 112 -6.07 11.96 -0.51
N VAL A 113 -6.54 12.31 -1.70
CA VAL A 113 -6.30 13.63 -2.32
C VAL A 113 -6.89 14.74 -1.44
N THR A 114 -8.08 14.51 -0.87
CA THR A 114 -8.70 15.44 0.08
C THR A 114 -7.79 15.64 1.31
N PHE A 115 -7.34 14.54 1.93
CA PHE A 115 -6.42 14.58 3.07
C PHE A 115 -5.10 15.29 2.74
N LEU A 116 -4.51 15.00 1.58
CA LEU A 116 -3.24 15.60 1.19
C LEU A 116 -3.37 17.10 0.97
N ARG A 117 -4.45 17.58 0.34
CA ARG A 117 -4.69 19.03 0.14
C ARG A 117 -4.81 19.79 1.45
N GLU A 118 -5.29 19.15 2.52
CA GLU A 118 -5.36 19.76 3.86
C GLU A 118 -3.99 19.80 4.56
N LYS A 119 -3.11 18.83 4.28
CA LYS A 119 -1.84 18.65 5.00
C LYS A 119 -0.62 19.20 4.29
N VAL A 120 -0.63 19.24 2.96
CA VAL A 120 0.51 19.65 2.15
C VAL A 120 0.08 20.85 1.30
N PRO A 121 0.66 22.05 1.52
CA PRO A 121 0.33 23.21 0.71
C PRO A 121 0.87 23.06 -0.72
N ASN A 122 0.13 23.56 -1.70
CA ASN A 122 0.54 23.70 -3.10
C ASN A 122 1.01 22.39 -3.77
N ILE A 123 0.25 21.31 -3.61
CA ILE A 123 0.51 20.06 -4.34
C ILE A 123 0.34 20.30 -5.84
N SER A 124 1.34 19.88 -6.63
CA SER A 124 1.33 19.93 -8.08
C SER A 124 1.27 18.55 -8.71
N LYS A 125 1.93 17.55 -8.09
CA LYS A 125 2.06 16.20 -8.65
C LYS A 125 2.03 15.10 -7.59
N LEU A 126 1.36 14.00 -7.90
CA LEU A 126 1.39 12.76 -7.14
C LEU A 126 2.21 11.69 -7.86
N ILE A 127 3.08 11.00 -7.12
CA ILE A 127 3.93 9.91 -7.64
C ILE A 127 3.60 8.64 -6.87
N PHE A 128 2.73 7.80 -7.43
CA PHE A 128 2.27 6.57 -6.81
C PHE A 128 3.28 5.44 -6.97
N PHE A 129 3.42 4.63 -5.93
CA PHE A 129 4.11 3.36 -5.91
C PHE A 129 3.20 2.31 -5.28
N SER A 130 2.85 1.27 -6.04
CA SER A 130 2.00 0.17 -5.56
C SER A 130 2.54 -1.18 -5.99
N ASP A 131 1.94 -2.25 -5.47
CA ASP A 131 2.19 -3.59 -5.98
C ASP A 131 1.70 -3.73 -7.45
N SER A 132 2.12 -4.80 -8.11
CA SER A 132 1.75 -5.11 -9.49
C SER A 132 0.49 -5.97 -9.61
N ALA A 133 -0.37 -6.05 -8.58
CA ALA A 133 -1.57 -6.87 -8.63
C ALA A 133 -2.52 -6.40 -9.72
N ALA A 134 -2.80 -7.27 -10.68
CA ALA A 134 -3.60 -6.95 -11.85
C ALA A 134 -5.06 -6.61 -11.50
N HIS A 135 -5.65 -7.22 -10.47
CA HIS A 135 -7.03 -6.93 -10.10
C HIS A 135 -7.22 -5.53 -9.47
N GLN A 136 -6.15 -4.99 -8.89
CA GLN A 136 -6.19 -3.80 -8.05
C GLN A 136 -5.56 -2.59 -8.73
N TYR A 137 -4.32 -2.73 -9.23
CA TYR A 137 -3.51 -1.61 -9.68
C TYR A 137 -3.01 -1.74 -11.12
N LYS A 138 -2.43 -2.89 -11.51
CA LYS A 138 -1.75 -3.02 -12.80
C LYS A 138 -2.69 -3.56 -13.89
N ASN A 139 -3.65 -2.74 -14.34
CA ASN A 139 -4.61 -3.09 -15.39
C ASN A 139 -5.03 -1.89 -16.25
N CYS A 140 -5.80 -2.16 -17.31
CA CYS A 140 -6.27 -1.15 -18.26
C CYS A 140 -7.24 -0.12 -17.64
N PHE A 141 -8.03 -0.50 -16.63
CA PHE A 141 -8.94 0.45 -15.96
C PHE A 141 -8.16 1.45 -15.11
N ASN A 142 -7.09 1.03 -14.44
CA ASN A 142 -6.21 1.96 -13.74
C ASN A 142 -5.48 2.91 -14.71
N MET A 143 -5.14 2.44 -15.92
CA MET A 143 -4.60 3.32 -16.98
C MET A 143 -5.63 4.38 -17.42
N ILE A 144 -6.92 4.02 -17.48
CA ILE A 144 -8.00 4.99 -17.74
C ILE A 144 -8.06 6.02 -16.60
N ASN A 145 -8.08 5.57 -15.34
CA ASN A 145 -8.08 6.49 -14.19
C ASN A 145 -6.87 7.43 -14.21
N LEU A 146 -5.69 6.94 -14.58
CA LEU A 146 -4.49 7.74 -14.76
C LEU A 146 -4.64 8.80 -15.86
N THR A 147 -5.31 8.46 -16.96
CA THR A 147 -5.55 9.38 -18.09
C THR A 147 -6.46 10.54 -17.67
N TYR A 148 -7.50 10.26 -16.88
CA TYR A 148 -8.45 11.26 -16.38
C TYR A 148 -8.03 11.93 -15.06
N HIS A 149 -6.92 11.50 -14.45
CA HIS A 149 -6.52 11.96 -13.12
C HIS A 149 -6.32 13.48 -13.04
N LYS A 150 -5.80 14.10 -14.12
CA LYS A 150 -5.62 15.55 -14.17
C LYS A 150 -6.96 16.29 -14.18
N GLU A 151 -7.96 15.74 -14.85
CA GLU A 151 -9.30 16.33 -14.92
C GLU A 151 -10.03 16.15 -13.58
N ASP A 152 -9.97 14.95 -13.01
CA ASP A 152 -10.64 14.59 -11.76
C ASP A 152 -10.05 15.31 -10.53
N PHE A 153 -8.73 15.36 -10.44
CA PHE A 153 -8.03 15.83 -9.24
C PHE A 153 -7.23 17.11 -9.44
N GLN A 154 -7.15 17.66 -10.66
CA GLN A 154 -6.37 18.87 -10.97
C GLN A 154 -4.88 18.74 -10.60
N LEU A 155 -4.37 17.52 -10.52
CA LEU A 155 -2.99 17.19 -10.16
C LEU A 155 -2.35 16.38 -11.28
N ASP A 156 -1.06 16.60 -11.52
CA ASP A 156 -0.29 15.70 -12.37
C ASP A 156 -0.06 14.38 -11.63
N VAL A 157 0.02 13.28 -12.37
CA VAL A 157 0.20 11.95 -11.78
C VAL A 157 1.24 11.14 -12.52
N GLU A 158 1.98 10.36 -11.74
CA GLU A 158 2.87 9.32 -12.20
C GLU A 158 2.63 8.07 -11.35
N TRP A 159 2.74 6.87 -11.92
CA TRP A 159 2.52 5.63 -11.18
C TRP A 159 3.55 4.58 -11.56
N HIS A 160 4.27 4.10 -10.55
CA HIS A 160 5.24 3.02 -10.64
C HIS A 160 4.76 1.78 -9.91
N PHE A 161 5.14 0.62 -10.43
CA PHE A 161 4.77 -0.67 -9.85
C PHE A 161 6.00 -1.40 -9.33
N PHE A 162 5.91 -1.96 -8.13
CA PHE A 162 6.91 -2.91 -7.65
C PHE A 162 6.86 -4.21 -8.45
N ALA A 163 7.94 -4.98 -8.39
CA ALA A 163 7.94 -6.30 -8.98
C ALA A 163 7.00 -7.24 -8.20
N THR A 164 6.30 -8.11 -8.94
CA THR A 164 5.39 -9.10 -8.36
C THR A 164 6.10 -9.92 -7.29
N SER A 165 5.44 -10.11 -6.14
CA SER A 165 5.96 -10.86 -4.98
C SER A 165 7.16 -10.24 -4.24
N HIS A 166 7.62 -9.05 -4.64
CA HIS A 166 8.74 -8.34 -3.99
C HIS A 166 8.36 -6.93 -3.50
N GLY A 167 7.06 -6.65 -3.41
CA GLY A 167 6.51 -5.32 -3.13
C GLY A 167 6.45 -4.89 -1.66
N LYS A 168 7.04 -5.67 -0.73
CA LYS A 168 6.96 -5.31 0.69
C LYS A 168 7.55 -3.92 0.95
N GLY A 169 6.78 -3.06 1.60
CA GLY A 169 7.10 -1.65 1.74
C GLY A 169 6.61 -1.01 3.02
N PRO A 170 6.76 0.32 3.12
CA PRO A 170 6.29 1.10 4.27
C PRO A 170 4.80 0.92 4.58
N SER A 171 3.96 0.72 3.55
CA SER A 171 2.52 0.46 3.67
C SER A 171 2.23 -0.79 4.52
N ASP A 172 2.98 -1.88 4.32
CA ASP A 172 2.83 -3.11 5.11
C ASP A 172 3.12 -2.87 6.60
N GLY A 173 4.18 -2.09 6.88
CA GLY A 173 4.55 -1.73 8.26
C GLY A 173 3.45 -0.92 8.95
N LEU A 174 2.90 0.07 8.24
CA LEU A 174 1.80 0.90 8.74
C LEU A 174 0.52 0.09 8.97
N GLY A 175 0.11 -0.74 8.00
CA GLY A 175 -1.05 -1.62 8.12
C GLY A 175 -0.89 -2.63 9.25
N GLY A 176 0.28 -3.24 9.38
CA GLY A 176 0.60 -4.17 10.47
C GLY A 176 0.56 -3.51 11.85
N GLN A 177 1.11 -2.31 11.99
CA GLN A 177 1.07 -1.56 13.25
C GLN A 177 -0.37 -1.18 13.63
N PHE A 178 -1.15 -0.68 12.68
CA PHE A 178 -2.56 -0.33 12.88
C PHE A 178 -3.38 -1.52 13.37
N LYS A 179 -3.32 -2.65 12.65
CA LYS A 179 -4.03 -3.88 13.02
C LYS A 179 -3.60 -4.39 14.39
N ARG A 180 -2.29 -4.37 14.68
CA ARG A 180 -1.77 -4.78 16.00
C ARG A 180 -2.32 -3.91 17.13
N ASN A 181 -2.38 -2.60 16.92
CA ASN A 181 -2.95 -1.69 17.91
C ASN A 181 -4.44 -1.96 18.10
N ALA A 182 -5.22 -2.08 17.02
CA ALA A 182 -6.64 -2.43 17.09
C ALA A 182 -6.90 -3.75 17.85
N THR A 183 -6.12 -4.80 17.55
CA THR A 183 -6.18 -6.07 18.30
C THR A 183 -5.88 -5.88 19.77
N ARG A 184 -4.85 -5.07 20.10
CA ARG A 184 -4.50 -4.80 21.50
C ARG A 184 -5.60 -4.06 22.24
N GLU A 185 -6.16 -3.01 21.65
CA GLU A 185 -7.28 -2.25 22.26
C GLU A 185 -8.48 -3.17 22.49
N SER A 186 -8.78 -4.06 21.54
CA SER A 186 -9.87 -5.01 21.69
C SER A 186 -9.66 -6.02 22.84
N ILE A 187 -8.45 -6.57 22.92
CA ILE A 187 -8.06 -7.52 23.99
C ILE A 187 -8.04 -6.84 25.37
N GLN A 188 -7.84 -5.51 25.41
CA GLN A 188 -7.89 -4.73 26.65
C GLN A 188 -9.32 -4.38 27.11
N GLY A 189 -10.35 -4.83 26.39
CA GLY A 189 -11.75 -4.71 26.78
C GLY A 189 -12.56 -3.72 25.94
N THR A 190 -11.95 -3.02 24.98
CA THR A 190 -12.69 -2.19 24.02
C THR A 190 -13.42 -3.10 23.03
N ILE A 191 -14.67 -2.80 22.71
CA ILE A 191 -15.44 -3.60 21.76
C ILE A 191 -15.27 -2.99 20.37
N ILE A 192 -14.57 -3.71 19.48
CA ILE A 192 -14.40 -3.36 18.07
C ILE A 192 -14.94 -4.50 17.22
N ARG A 193 -16.10 -4.30 16.59
CA ARG A 193 -16.83 -5.33 15.83
C ARG A 193 -17.22 -4.89 14.42
N THR A 194 -17.08 -3.62 14.12
CA THR A 194 -17.43 -3.05 12.82
C THR A 194 -16.30 -2.17 12.27
N PRO A 195 -16.24 -1.95 10.94
CA PRO A 195 -15.29 -1.03 10.35
C PRO A 195 -15.44 0.41 10.88
N GLN A 196 -16.66 0.81 11.24
CA GLN A 196 -16.94 2.12 11.83
C GLN A 196 -16.37 2.25 13.25
N GLU A 197 -16.49 1.22 14.08
CA GLU A 197 -15.87 1.19 15.42
C GLU A 197 -14.34 1.11 15.33
N LEU A 198 -13.80 0.43 14.32
CA LEU A 198 -12.35 0.37 14.08
C LEU A 198 -11.76 1.73 13.66
N TYR A 199 -12.58 2.60 13.08
CA TYR A 199 -12.17 3.94 12.68
C TYR A 199 -12.13 4.95 13.85
N GLN A 200 -12.96 4.73 14.88
CA GLN A 200 -13.11 5.63 16.04
C GLN A 200 -11.99 5.44 17.06
#